data_AF-A0A7C3XA60-F1
#
_entry.id   AF-A0A7C3XA60-F1
#
_cell.length_a   1.000
_cell.length_b   1.000
_cell.length_c   1.000
_cell.angle_alpha   90.00
_cell.angle_beta   90.00
_cell.angle_gamma   90.00
#
_symmetry.space_group_name_H-M   'P 1'
#
loop_
_entity.id
_entity.type
_entity.pdbx_description
1 polymer ?
#
loop_
_entity_poly.entity_id
_entity_poly.type
_entity_poly.pdbx_seq_one_letter_code
_entity_poly.pdbx_strand_id
1 'polypeptide(L)'
;MMVVGLTGGLATGKSLVAEAFRRRGAAVLSADQIAREITAAGSPAVRRIAEELGEEFVRPDGSLDRSAVGEYVFRNEDARKRLEAIVHPPVLERLQQEIERYRNLPGGPEVLVVEVPLLYEVGIADWFDKVVVVAAPEEVQVARVMARDRVSEEEARRRVRAQMPLALKVQRADAVIRNEGTPEELEEAVERTLESLTRGGGESAARASRADKCAGACT
;
A
#
# COMPACT_ATOMS: atom_id res chain seq x y z
N MET A 1 4.62 8.40 -18.22
CA MET A 1 4.50 8.34 -16.75
C MET A 1 5.03 7.01 -16.27
N MET A 2 5.88 7.01 -15.24
CA MET A 2 6.33 5.82 -14.53
C MET A 2 5.39 5.54 -13.34
N VAL A 3 4.93 4.30 -13.18
CA VAL A 3 4.09 3.87 -12.06
C VAL A 3 4.97 3.11 -11.05
N VAL A 4 5.09 3.66 -9.85
CA VAL A 4 5.97 3.16 -8.80
C VAL A 4 5.14 2.62 -7.64
N GLY A 5 5.30 1.34 -7.32
CA GLY A 5 4.69 0.74 -6.14
C GLY A 5 5.49 1.13 -4.89
N LEU A 6 4.86 1.76 -3.91
CA LEU A 6 5.46 2.06 -2.62
C LEU A 6 4.91 1.11 -1.56
N THR A 7 5.78 0.28 -0.99
CA THR A 7 5.40 -0.67 0.05
C THR A 7 6.42 -0.69 1.20
N GLY A 8 6.23 -1.56 2.17
CA GLY A 8 7.05 -1.61 3.38
C GLY A 8 6.30 -2.18 4.57
N GLY A 9 7.05 -2.48 5.63
CA GLY A 9 6.52 -3.04 6.87
C GLY A 9 5.61 -2.08 7.63
N LEU A 10 4.97 -2.60 8.69
CA LEU A 10 4.19 -1.77 9.61
C LEU A 10 5.10 -0.73 10.28
N ALA A 11 4.64 0.52 10.36
CA ALA A 11 5.37 1.61 11.02
C ALA A 11 6.80 1.90 10.49
N THR A 12 7.12 1.51 9.25
CA THR A 12 8.37 1.91 8.58
C THR A 12 8.36 3.37 8.10
N GLY A 13 7.20 4.05 8.13
CA GLY A 13 7.06 5.46 7.71
C GLY A 13 6.74 5.62 6.22
N LYS A 14 6.06 4.65 5.61
CA LYS A 14 5.58 4.72 4.22
C LYS A 14 4.87 6.04 3.90
N SER A 15 3.91 6.45 4.73
CA SER A 15 3.16 7.68 4.48
C SER A 15 4.04 8.93 4.53
N LEU A 16 5.08 8.95 5.39
CA LEU A 16 6.06 10.05 5.40
C LEU A 16 6.87 10.11 4.10
N VAL A 17 7.29 8.96 3.60
CA VAL A 17 7.97 8.83 2.30
C VAL A 17 7.04 9.21 1.14
N ALA A 18 5.77 8.81 1.19
CA ALA A 18 4.76 9.19 0.20
C ALA A 18 4.57 10.71 0.16
N GLU A 19 4.46 11.37 1.31
CA GLU A 19 4.41 12.84 1.36
C GLU A 19 5.69 13.49 0.83
N ALA A 20 6.86 12.91 1.10
CA ALA A 20 8.12 13.42 0.58
C ALA A 20 8.22 13.30 -0.95
N PHE A 21 7.70 12.22 -1.54
CA PHE A 21 7.54 12.10 -3.00
C PHE A 21 6.58 13.16 -3.53
N ARG A 22 5.43 13.38 -2.86
CA ARG A 22 4.46 14.40 -3.26
C ARG A 22 5.05 15.81 -3.27
N ARG A 23 5.83 16.17 -2.24
CA ARG A 23 6.53 17.46 -2.17
C ARG A 23 7.52 17.70 -3.32
N ARG A 24 8.00 16.62 -3.97
CA ARG A 24 8.91 16.66 -5.12
C ARG A 24 8.21 16.52 -6.47
N GLY A 25 6.89 16.69 -6.51
CA GLY A 25 6.13 16.73 -7.75
C GLY A 25 5.65 15.37 -8.27
N ALA A 26 5.89 14.27 -7.55
CA ALA A 26 5.24 13.01 -7.87
C ALA A 26 3.75 13.05 -7.49
N ALA A 27 2.90 12.46 -8.33
CA ALA A 27 1.54 12.15 -7.89
C ALA A 27 1.58 10.96 -6.92
N VAL A 28 0.67 10.94 -5.96
CA VAL A 28 0.62 9.88 -4.94
C VAL A 28 -0.82 9.39 -4.77
N LEU A 29 -1.02 8.11 -4.98
CA LEU A 29 -2.26 7.38 -4.75
C LEU A 29 -2.10 6.45 -3.55
N SER A 30 -3.07 6.40 -2.64
CA SER A 30 -2.99 5.55 -1.44
C SER A 30 -4.11 4.50 -1.43
N ALA A 31 -3.72 3.23 -1.38
CA ALA A 31 -4.67 2.12 -1.25
C ALA A 31 -5.47 2.20 0.06
N ASP A 32 -4.85 2.69 1.14
CA ASP A 32 -5.52 2.87 2.43
C ASP A 32 -6.58 3.97 2.37
N GLN A 33 -6.32 5.04 1.60
CA GLN A 33 -7.32 6.07 1.35
C GLN A 33 -8.48 5.55 0.52
N ILE A 34 -8.20 4.82 -0.56
CA ILE A 34 -9.24 4.20 -1.40
C ILE A 34 -10.07 3.20 -0.59
N ALA A 35 -9.43 2.37 0.25
CA ALA A 35 -10.13 1.47 1.16
C ALA A 35 -11.03 2.25 2.12
N ARG A 36 -10.60 3.42 2.60
CA ARG A 36 -11.45 4.29 3.43
C ARG A 36 -12.69 4.77 2.70
N GLU A 37 -12.55 5.19 1.46
CA GLU A 37 -13.65 5.67 0.62
C GLU A 37 -14.62 4.53 0.26
N ILE A 38 -14.09 3.35 -0.08
CA ILE A 38 -14.90 2.16 -0.39
C ILE A 38 -15.72 1.70 0.81
N THR A 39 -15.19 1.83 2.02
CA THR A 39 -15.91 1.52 3.26
C THR A 39 -16.55 2.77 3.88
N ALA A 40 -16.96 3.75 3.09
CA ALA A 40 -17.74 4.89 3.57
C ALA A 40 -19.14 4.45 4.05
N ALA A 41 -19.77 5.29 4.88
CA ALA A 41 -21.09 4.99 5.44
C ALA A 41 -22.12 4.67 4.35
N GLY A 42 -22.89 3.59 4.54
CA GLY A 42 -23.90 3.14 3.57
C GLY A 42 -23.35 2.50 2.28
N SER A 43 -22.03 2.32 2.15
CA SER A 43 -21.43 1.66 1.00
C SER A 43 -21.82 0.17 0.90
N PRO A 44 -21.77 -0.43 -0.31
CA PRO A 44 -21.94 -1.88 -0.47
C PRO A 44 -20.93 -2.69 0.35
N ALA A 45 -19.69 -2.20 0.50
CA ALA A 45 -18.67 -2.87 1.28
C ALA A 45 -19.06 -2.94 2.76
N VAL A 46 -19.59 -1.85 3.34
CA VAL A 46 -20.04 -1.85 4.75
C VAL A 46 -21.18 -2.84 4.98
N ARG A 47 -22.15 -2.93 4.05
CA ARG A 47 -23.23 -3.93 4.15
C ARG A 47 -22.69 -5.36 4.18
N ARG A 48 -21.79 -5.69 3.25
CA ARG A 48 -21.16 -7.03 3.19
C ARG A 48 -20.32 -7.33 4.44
N ILE A 49 -19.63 -6.32 4.99
CA ILE A 49 -18.88 -6.48 6.25
C ILE A 49 -19.84 -6.78 7.40
N ALA A 50 -21.00 -6.11 7.47
CA ALA A 50 -22.01 -6.37 8.49
C ALA A 50 -22.58 -7.80 8.36
N GLU A 51 -22.87 -8.24 7.15
CA GLU A 51 -23.37 -9.60 6.86
C GLU A 51 -22.37 -10.69 7.27
N GLU A 52 -21.07 -10.46 7.03
CA GLU A 52 -20.01 -11.48 7.19
C GLU A 52 -19.31 -11.47 8.55
N LEU A 53 -19.22 -10.30 9.20
CA LEU A 53 -18.55 -10.14 10.49
C LEU A 53 -19.52 -9.89 11.64
N GLY A 54 -20.65 -9.24 11.38
CA GLY A 54 -21.66 -8.89 12.39
C GLY A 54 -22.12 -7.42 12.30
N GLU A 55 -23.40 -7.18 12.59
CA GLU A 55 -23.98 -5.83 12.57
C GLU A 55 -23.42 -4.92 13.67
N GLU A 56 -22.85 -5.48 14.74
CA GLU A 56 -22.22 -4.73 15.83
C GLU A 56 -21.03 -3.88 15.37
N PHE A 57 -20.46 -4.16 14.20
CA PHE A 57 -19.38 -3.41 13.61
C PHE A 57 -19.84 -2.18 12.80
N VAL A 58 -21.14 -1.96 12.66
CA VAL A 58 -21.71 -0.80 11.98
C VAL A 58 -22.38 0.12 12.99
N ARG A 59 -21.99 1.40 12.97
CA ARG A 59 -22.56 2.42 13.83
C ARG A 59 -23.97 2.81 13.37
N PRO A 60 -24.78 3.44 14.25
CA PRO A 60 -26.13 3.89 13.90
C PRO A 60 -26.20 4.84 12.69
N ASP A 61 -25.12 5.57 12.40
CA ASP A 61 -25.02 6.46 11.22
C ASP A 61 -24.66 5.71 9.93
N GLY A 62 -24.57 4.37 9.97
CA GLY A 62 -24.20 3.51 8.86
C GLY A 62 -22.69 3.47 8.58
N SER A 63 -21.86 4.09 9.40
CA SER A 63 -20.40 4.04 9.28
C SER A 63 -19.80 2.79 9.93
N LEU A 64 -18.68 2.31 9.39
CA LEU A 64 -17.97 1.18 9.99
C LEU A 64 -17.21 1.60 11.25
N ASP A 65 -17.35 0.82 12.33
CA ASP A 65 -16.45 0.91 13.47
C ASP A 65 -15.10 0.26 13.16
N ARG A 66 -14.26 1.02 12.46
CA ARG A 66 -12.91 0.59 12.07
C ARG A 66 -12.04 0.17 13.25
N SER A 67 -12.23 0.75 14.42
CA SER A 67 -11.45 0.38 15.62
C SER A 67 -11.87 -1.00 16.08
N ALA A 68 -13.18 -1.20 16.26
CA ALA A 68 -13.74 -2.49 16.67
C ALA A 68 -13.43 -3.60 15.65
N VAL A 69 -13.62 -3.32 14.35
CA VAL A 69 -13.26 -4.25 13.27
C VAL A 69 -11.77 -4.57 13.32
N GLY A 70 -10.92 -3.55 13.44
CA GLY A 70 -9.47 -3.70 13.50
C GLY A 70 -9.03 -4.59 14.66
N GLU A 71 -9.58 -4.37 15.86
CA GLU A 71 -9.30 -5.20 17.03
C GLU A 71 -9.79 -6.64 16.85
N TYR A 72 -10.98 -6.83 16.26
CA TYR A 72 -11.58 -8.13 16.04
C TYR A 72 -10.78 -8.97 15.04
N VAL A 73 -10.53 -8.44 13.83
CA VAL A 73 -9.79 -9.17 12.78
C VAL A 73 -8.33 -9.40 13.17
N PHE A 74 -7.78 -8.57 14.03
CA PHE A 74 -6.42 -8.75 14.51
C PHE A 74 -6.29 -9.94 15.47
N ARG A 75 -7.35 -10.28 16.23
CA ARG A 75 -7.39 -11.48 17.09
C ARG A 75 -7.92 -12.72 16.38
N ASN A 76 -8.48 -12.55 15.17
CA ASN A 76 -9.15 -13.61 14.43
C ASN A 76 -8.69 -13.62 12.97
N GLU A 77 -7.76 -14.53 12.65
CA GLU A 77 -7.19 -14.66 11.31
C GLU A 77 -8.25 -14.96 10.24
N ASP A 78 -9.25 -15.78 10.55
CA ASP A 78 -10.32 -16.10 9.60
C ASP A 78 -11.21 -14.88 9.34
N ALA A 79 -11.53 -14.10 10.38
CA ALA A 79 -12.25 -12.83 10.21
C ALA A 79 -11.44 -11.83 9.39
N ARG A 80 -10.12 -11.78 9.57
CA ARG A 80 -9.22 -10.97 8.73
C ARG A 80 -9.30 -11.37 7.26
N LYS A 81 -9.19 -12.66 6.96
CA LYS A 81 -9.29 -13.16 5.57
C LYS A 81 -10.65 -12.83 4.95
N ARG A 82 -11.75 -12.97 5.70
CA ARG A 82 -13.09 -12.58 5.22
C ARG A 82 -13.19 -11.08 4.95
N LEU A 83 -12.69 -10.23 5.86
CA LEU A 83 -12.64 -8.78 5.65
C LEU A 83 -11.84 -8.42 4.40
N GLU A 84 -10.64 -8.98 4.27
CA GLU A 84 -9.75 -8.77 3.11
C GLU A 84 -10.43 -9.21 1.80
N ALA A 85 -11.14 -10.33 1.78
CA ALA A 85 -11.88 -10.80 0.60
C ALA A 85 -13.02 -9.86 0.18
N ILE A 86 -13.61 -9.12 1.12
CA ILE A 86 -14.66 -8.13 0.83
C ILE A 86 -14.04 -6.83 0.32
N VAL A 87 -12.94 -6.39 0.94
CA VAL A 87 -12.36 -5.05 0.73
C VAL A 87 -11.37 -5.01 -0.43
N HIS A 88 -10.52 -6.03 -0.60
CA HIS A 88 -9.46 -5.98 -1.61
C HIS A 88 -9.98 -5.88 -3.05
N PRO A 89 -10.98 -6.67 -3.52
CA PRO A 89 -11.43 -6.59 -4.91
C PRO A 89 -11.86 -5.17 -5.36
N PRO A 90 -12.77 -4.46 -4.66
CA PRO A 90 -13.14 -3.10 -5.08
C PRO A 90 -11.99 -2.09 -4.93
N VAL A 91 -11.08 -2.28 -3.96
CA VAL A 91 -9.89 -1.41 -3.81
C VAL A 91 -8.96 -1.57 -5.00
N LEU A 92 -8.68 -2.81 -5.39
CA LEU A 92 -7.83 -3.15 -6.52
C LEU A 92 -8.42 -2.64 -7.84
N GLU A 93 -9.74 -2.78 -8.03
CA GLU A 93 -10.44 -2.23 -9.19
C GLU A 93 -10.32 -0.70 -9.26
N ARG A 94 -10.58 0.00 -8.15
CA ARG A 94 -10.45 1.46 -8.08
C ARG A 94 -9.01 1.92 -8.29
N LEU A 95 -8.02 1.20 -7.75
CA LEU A 95 -6.60 1.49 -7.97
C LEU A 95 -6.25 1.40 -9.45
N GLN A 96 -6.68 0.35 -10.16
CA GLN A 96 -6.44 0.23 -11.60
C GLN A 96 -7.07 1.38 -12.38
N GLN A 97 -8.32 1.73 -12.07
CA GLN A 97 -9.02 2.85 -12.70
C GLN A 97 -8.26 4.17 -12.51
N GLU A 98 -7.77 4.44 -11.30
CA GLU A 98 -7.02 5.66 -11.00
C GLU A 98 -5.64 5.67 -11.68
N ILE A 99 -4.92 4.55 -11.70
CA ILE A 99 -3.65 4.43 -12.43
C ILE A 99 -3.86 4.73 -13.92
N GLU A 100 -4.90 4.15 -14.52
CA GLU A 100 -5.22 4.36 -15.93
C GLU A 100 -5.69 5.80 -16.20
N ARG A 101 -6.42 6.41 -15.28
CA ARG A 101 -6.79 7.84 -15.34
C ARG A 101 -5.53 8.73 -15.38
N TYR A 102 -4.53 8.45 -14.54
CA TYR A 102 -3.27 9.19 -14.54
C TYR A 102 -2.45 8.96 -15.81
N ARG A 103 -2.46 7.74 -16.38
CA ARG A 103 -1.78 7.44 -17.65
C ARG A 103 -2.33 8.26 -18.81
N ASN A 104 -3.65 8.44 -18.84
CA ASN A 104 -4.33 9.14 -19.92
C ASN A 104 -4.50 10.64 -19.67
N LEU A 105 -3.98 11.18 -18.56
CA LEU A 105 -4.10 12.59 -18.23
C LEU A 105 -3.16 13.44 -19.11
N PRO A 106 -3.66 14.36 -19.95
CA PRO A 106 -2.81 15.26 -20.72
C PRO A 106 -2.00 16.15 -19.78
N GLY A 107 -0.67 16.17 -19.95
CA GLY A 107 0.23 16.85 -19.00
C GLY A 107 0.25 16.21 -17.61
N GLY A 108 -0.06 14.92 -17.52
CA GLY A 108 0.00 14.14 -16.28
C GLY A 108 1.41 14.07 -15.67
N PRO A 109 1.51 13.58 -14.43
CA PRO A 109 2.78 13.53 -13.71
C PRO A 109 3.79 12.63 -14.41
N GLU A 110 5.07 12.95 -14.28
CA GLU A 110 6.13 12.06 -14.77
C GLU A 110 6.18 10.76 -13.97
N VAL A 111 5.93 10.84 -12.65
CA VAL A 111 5.93 9.71 -11.70
C VAL A 111 4.63 9.68 -10.92
N LEU A 112 3.97 8.52 -10.91
CA LEU A 112 2.87 8.19 -10.02
C LEU A 112 3.34 7.16 -9.01
N VAL A 113 3.35 7.52 -7.73
CA VAL A 113 3.62 6.62 -6.62
C VAL A 113 2.31 6.06 -6.09
N VAL A 114 2.21 4.74 -5.96
CA VAL A 114 1.03 4.06 -5.45
C VAL A 114 1.40 3.35 -4.15
N GLU A 115 0.95 3.89 -3.02
CA GLU A 115 1.17 3.33 -1.69
C GLU A 115 0.25 2.13 -1.47
N VAL A 116 0.84 0.93 -1.37
CA VAL A 116 0.13 -0.32 -1.11
C VAL A 116 0.87 -1.12 -0.03
N PRO A 117 0.39 -1.14 1.23
CA PRO A 117 1.07 -1.86 2.31
C PRO A 117 1.27 -3.37 2.05
N LEU A 118 0.27 -4.00 1.42
CA LEU A 118 0.23 -5.44 1.14
C LEU A 118 0.57 -5.78 -0.33
N LEU A 119 1.33 -4.91 -1.01
CA LEU A 119 1.64 -5.00 -2.44
C LEU A 119 2.05 -6.41 -2.90
N TYR A 120 2.98 -7.05 -2.18
CA TYR A 120 3.47 -8.39 -2.54
C TYR A 120 2.49 -9.48 -2.12
N GLU A 121 1.83 -9.31 -0.98
CA GLU A 121 0.87 -10.24 -0.42
C GLU A 121 -0.39 -10.38 -1.30
N VAL A 122 -0.83 -9.29 -1.93
CA VAL A 122 -1.97 -9.30 -2.87
C VAL A 122 -1.55 -9.58 -4.31
N GLY A 123 -0.27 -9.83 -4.57
CA GLY A 123 0.22 -10.32 -5.87
C GLY A 123 0.19 -9.28 -7.00
N ILE A 124 0.25 -7.98 -6.69
CA ILE A 124 0.12 -6.90 -7.70
C ILE A 124 1.45 -6.22 -8.05
N ALA A 125 2.59 -6.84 -7.69
CA ALA A 125 3.90 -6.25 -7.95
C ALA A 125 4.12 -5.93 -9.44
N ASP A 126 3.60 -6.78 -10.33
CA ASP A 126 3.73 -6.63 -11.79
C ASP A 126 2.87 -5.50 -12.38
N TRP A 127 2.07 -4.80 -11.57
CA TRP A 127 1.35 -3.60 -12.01
C TRP A 127 2.25 -2.37 -12.08
N PHE A 128 3.42 -2.44 -11.45
CA PHE A 128 4.34 -1.32 -11.27
C PHE A 128 5.57 -1.49 -12.14
N ASP A 129 6.08 -0.39 -12.70
CA ASP A 129 7.35 -0.36 -13.41
C ASP A 129 8.53 -0.62 -12.45
N LYS A 130 8.38 -0.12 -11.22
CA LYS A 130 9.35 -0.21 -10.13
C LYS A 130 8.65 -0.36 -8.78
N VAL A 131 9.24 -1.12 -7.87
CA VAL A 131 8.79 -1.23 -6.47
C VAL A 131 9.82 -0.66 -5.52
N VAL A 132 9.42 0.34 -4.73
CA VAL A 132 10.20 0.96 -3.66
C VAL A 132 9.72 0.41 -2.32
N VAL A 133 10.64 -0.09 -1.50
CA VAL A 133 10.36 -0.57 -0.14
C VAL A 133 10.88 0.41 0.89
N VAL A 134 10.00 0.87 1.78
CA VAL A 134 10.37 1.64 2.97
C VAL A 134 10.67 0.69 4.11
N ALA A 135 11.89 0.76 4.62
CA ALA A 135 12.42 -0.15 5.63
C ALA A 135 12.83 0.58 6.91
N ALA A 136 12.67 -0.11 8.04
CA ALA A 136 13.22 0.24 9.34
C ALA A 136 13.46 -1.05 10.14
N PRO A 137 14.38 -1.09 11.11
CA PRO A 137 14.60 -2.23 11.98
C PRO A 137 13.32 -2.62 12.73
N GLU A 138 13.17 -3.91 13.08
CA GLU A 138 11.98 -4.39 13.79
C GLU A 138 11.78 -3.63 15.10
N GLU A 139 12.87 -3.35 15.83
CA GLU A 139 12.85 -2.63 17.10
C GLU A 139 12.28 -1.21 16.93
N VAL A 140 12.64 -0.52 15.84
CA VAL A 140 12.11 0.81 15.51
C VAL A 140 10.63 0.73 15.13
N GLN A 141 10.23 -0.29 14.35
CA GLN A 141 8.82 -0.52 14.00
C GLN A 141 7.98 -0.76 15.27
N VAL A 142 8.45 -1.63 16.16
CA VAL A 142 7.80 -1.97 17.43
C VAL A 142 7.64 -0.73 18.30
N ALA A 143 8.72 0.04 18.52
CA ALA A 143 8.67 1.27 19.31
C ALA A 143 7.65 2.28 18.74
N ARG A 144 7.61 2.46 17.41
CA ARG A 144 6.65 3.33 16.73
C ARG A 144 5.21 2.84 16.87
N VAL A 145 4.96 1.54 16.75
CA VAL A 145 3.63 0.95 16.95
C VAL A 145 3.17 1.15 18.40
N MET A 146 4.03 0.89 19.39
CA MET A 146 3.72 1.12 20.80
C MET A 146 3.35 2.58 21.07
N ALA A 147 4.15 3.52 20.56
CA ALA A 147 3.91 4.95 20.76
C ALA A 147 2.62 5.44 20.09
N ARG A 148 2.36 4.98 18.86
CA ARG A 148 1.19 5.40 18.06
C ARG A 148 -0.11 4.77 18.57
N ASP A 149 -0.09 3.46 18.81
CA ASP A 149 -1.30 2.67 19.08
C ASP A 149 -1.53 2.44 20.59
N ARG A 150 -0.59 2.85 21.45
CA ARG A 150 -0.62 2.69 22.91
C ARG A 150 -0.81 1.24 23.35
N VAL A 151 -0.01 0.35 22.76
CA VAL A 151 -0.06 -1.10 22.99
C VAL A 151 1.22 -1.63 23.67
N SER A 152 1.15 -2.85 24.22
CA SER A 152 2.33 -3.52 24.78
C SER A 152 3.35 -3.88 23.69
N GLU A 153 4.60 -4.13 24.09
CA GLU A 153 5.65 -4.57 23.17
C GLU A 153 5.29 -5.89 22.48
N GLU A 154 4.77 -6.85 23.24
CA GLU A 154 4.34 -8.16 22.72
C GLU A 154 3.28 -8.00 21.62
N GLU A 155 2.29 -7.14 21.88
CA GLU A 155 1.23 -6.79 20.95
C GLU A 155 1.78 -6.10 19.70
N ALA A 156 2.66 -5.12 19.86
CA ALA A 156 3.32 -4.43 18.75
C ALA A 156 4.14 -5.39 17.88
N ARG A 157 4.91 -6.29 18.48
CA ARG A 157 5.68 -7.33 17.78
C ARG A 157 4.78 -8.28 17.01
N ARG A 158 3.65 -8.70 17.60
CA ARG A 158 2.66 -9.52 16.90
C ARG A 158 2.13 -8.82 15.65
N ARG A 159 1.81 -7.52 15.74
CA ARG A 159 1.36 -6.72 14.59
C ARG A 159 2.42 -6.61 13.49
N VAL A 160 3.67 -6.35 13.85
CA VAL A 160 4.78 -6.25 12.87
C VAL A 160 4.98 -7.58 12.14
N ARG A 161 4.93 -8.71 12.86
CA ARG A 161 5.14 -10.04 12.30
C ARG A 161 3.92 -10.65 11.60
N ALA A 162 2.75 -10.01 11.66
CA ALA A 162 1.54 -10.48 10.99
C ALA A 162 1.53 -10.24 9.47
N GLN A 163 2.49 -9.46 8.95
CA GLN A 163 2.70 -9.18 7.52
C GLN A 163 3.85 -10.01 6.96
N MET A 164 4.02 -10.02 5.63
CA MET A 164 5.21 -10.62 5.02
C MET A 164 6.48 -10.00 5.64
N PRO A 165 7.50 -10.81 5.99
CA PRO A 165 8.75 -10.31 6.54
C PRO A 165 9.35 -9.20 5.67
N LEU A 166 9.72 -8.08 6.32
CA LEU A 166 10.27 -6.92 5.62
C LEU A 166 11.51 -7.27 4.79
N ALA A 167 12.35 -8.18 5.27
CA ALA A 167 13.52 -8.67 4.55
C ALA A 167 13.16 -9.28 3.18
N LEU A 168 12.04 -10.01 3.08
CA LEU A 168 11.57 -10.57 1.81
C LEU A 168 11.05 -9.47 0.87
N LYS A 169 10.38 -8.44 1.41
CA LYS A 169 9.97 -7.27 0.61
C LYS A 169 11.20 -6.56 0.05
N VAL A 170 12.22 -6.34 0.88
CA VAL A 170 13.49 -5.69 0.52
C VAL A 170 14.23 -6.47 -0.58
N GLN A 171 14.30 -7.80 -0.48
CA GLN A 171 14.95 -8.64 -1.50
C GLN A 171 14.30 -8.54 -2.89
N ARG A 172 13.01 -8.20 -2.94
CA ARG A 172 12.23 -8.12 -4.18
C ARG A 172 12.13 -6.69 -4.73
N ALA A 173 12.64 -5.70 -3.99
CA ALA A 173 12.49 -4.29 -4.33
C ALA A 173 13.49 -3.84 -5.40
N ASP A 174 13.08 -2.90 -6.25
CA ASP A 174 13.99 -2.17 -7.14
C ASP A 174 14.80 -1.12 -6.39
N ALA A 175 14.24 -0.52 -5.34
CA ALA A 175 14.90 0.44 -4.47
C ALA A 175 14.42 0.33 -3.02
N VAL A 176 15.28 0.73 -2.08
CA VAL A 176 14.98 0.67 -0.64
C VAL A 176 15.27 2.02 -0.01
N ILE A 177 14.28 2.58 0.67
CA ILE A 177 14.42 3.80 1.48
C ILE A 177 14.44 3.38 2.94
N ARG A 178 15.57 3.59 3.63
CA ARG A 178 15.69 3.33 5.07
C ARG A 178 15.26 4.56 5.85
N ASN A 179 14.33 4.38 6.79
CA ASN A 179 13.77 5.46 7.62
C ASN A 179 14.21 5.31 9.08
N GLU A 180 15.53 5.41 9.27
CA GLU A 180 16.25 5.25 10.54
C GLU A 180 16.95 6.53 10.98
N GLY A 181 17.10 7.48 10.05
CA GLY A 181 17.85 8.71 10.20
C GLY A 181 17.01 9.94 10.55
N THR A 182 17.58 11.11 10.31
CA THR A 182 16.88 12.39 10.48
C THR A 182 15.86 12.62 9.35
N PRO A 183 14.90 13.55 9.52
CA PRO A 183 14.01 13.96 8.43
C PRO A 183 14.77 14.39 7.18
N GLU A 184 15.90 15.10 7.32
CA GLU A 184 16.73 15.56 6.21
C GLU A 184 17.35 14.37 5.44
N GLU A 185 17.88 13.37 6.15
CA GLU A 185 18.42 12.16 5.52
C GLU A 185 17.34 11.38 4.75
N LEU A 186 16.10 11.38 5.25
CA LEU A 186 14.96 10.79 4.55
C LEU A 186 14.62 11.57 3.28
N GLU A 187 14.60 12.91 3.37
CA GLU A 187 14.34 13.80 2.25
C GLU A 187 15.38 13.57 1.12
N GLU A 188 16.67 13.49 1.46
CA GLU A 188 17.75 13.18 0.51
C GLU A 188 17.64 11.76 -0.09
N ALA A 189 17.21 10.77 0.72
CA ALA A 189 17.01 9.41 0.22
C ALA A 189 15.86 9.33 -0.78
N VAL A 190 14.76 10.06 -0.52
CA VAL A 190 13.60 10.15 -1.43
C VAL A 190 14.00 10.84 -2.72
N GLU A 191 14.76 11.94 -2.64
CA GLU A 191 15.25 12.66 -3.81
C GLU A 191 16.11 11.76 -4.71
N ARG A 192 17.15 11.13 -4.15
CA ARG A 192 18.01 10.19 -4.89
C ARG A 192 17.22 9.05 -5.51
N THR A 193 16.22 8.53 -4.79
CA THR A 193 15.35 7.48 -5.32
C THR A 193 14.55 8.01 -6.51
N LEU A 194 13.92 9.18 -6.38
CA LEU A 194 13.12 9.79 -7.45
C LEU A 194 13.97 10.05 -8.70
N GLU A 195 15.18 10.59 -8.54
CA GLU A 195 16.12 10.80 -9.64
C GLU A 195 16.52 9.48 -10.32
N SER A 196 16.76 8.41 -9.54
CA SER A 196 17.10 7.10 -10.11
C SER A 196 15.96 6.51 -10.94
N LEU A 197 14.72 6.77 -10.53
CA LEU A 197 13.51 6.31 -11.22
C LEU A 197 13.31 7.06 -12.53
N THR A 198 13.52 8.38 -12.57
CA THR A 198 13.31 9.18 -13.78
C THR A 198 14.45 9.02 -14.81
N ARG A 199 15.71 8.82 -14.38
CA ARG A 199 16.87 8.64 -15.27
C ARG A 199 16.86 7.31 -16.04
N GLY A 200 16.17 6.28 -15.55
CA GLY A 200 16.08 4.95 -16.17
C GLY A 200 15.03 4.79 -17.29
N GLY A 201 14.26 5.84 -17.59
CA GLY A 201 13.14 5.79 -18.56
C GLY A 201 13.53 5.51 -20.03
N GLY A 202 14.82 5.49 -20.36
CA GLY A 202 15.32 5.21 -21.72
C GLY A 202 15.41 3.73 -22.11
N GLU A 203 15.44 2.79 -21.14
CA GLU A 203 15.67 1.36 -21.42
C GLU A 203 14.41 0.50 -21.34
N SER A 204 13.28 1.03 -20.85
CA SER A 204 12.03 0.27 -20.63
C SER A 204 11.20 0.02 -21.90
N ALA A 205 11.54 0.65 -23.03
CA ALA A 205 10.90 0.37 -24.32
C ALA A 205 11.06 -1.11 -24.78
N ALA A 206 11.97 -1.87 -24.16
CA ALA A 206 12.19 -3.28 -24.46
C ALA A 206 11.25 -4.27 -23.72
N ARG A 207 10.49 -3.84 -22.69
CA ARG A 207 9.55 -4.73 -21.97
C ARG A 207 8.11 -4.69 -22.47
N ALA A 208 7.75 -3.69 -23.28
CA ALA A 208 6.42 -3.56 -23.87
C ALA A 208 6.05 -4.67 -24.87
N SER A 209 6.99 -5.52 -25.31
CA SER A 209 6.70 -6.63 -26.24
C SER A 209 6.25 -7.95 -25.56
N ARG A 210 6.12 -7.99 -24.22
CA ARG A 210 5.70 -9.21 -23.49
C ARG A 210 4.24 -9.22 -23.03
N ALA A 211 3.51 -8.11 -23.13
CA ALA A 211 2.08 -8.06 -22.79
C ALA A 211 1.15 -8.56 -23.91
N ASP A 212 1.62 -8.64 -25.16
CA ASP A 212 0.85 -9.10 -26.32
C ASP A 212 0.78 -10.63 -26.50
N LYS A 213 1.16 -11.43 -25.50
CA LYS A 213 1.15 -12.92 -25.60
C LYS A 213 0.13 -13.65 -24.73
N CYS A 214 -0.79 -12.96 -24.05
CA CYS A 214 -1.88 -13.62 -23.29
C CYS A 214 -3.30 -13.47 -23.87
N ALA A 215 -3.45 -12.89 -25.06
CA ALA A 215 -4.72 -12.91 -25.78
C ALA A 215 -4.69 -13.99 -26.89
N GLY A 216 -4.89 -15.25 -26.51
CA GLY A 216 -5.12 -16.31 -27.50
C GLY A 216 -4.67 -17.71 -27.07
N ALA A 217 -5.40 -18.33 -26.15
CA ALA A 217 -5.61 -19.78 -26.12
C ALA A 217 -6.64 -20.15 -25.03
N CYS A 218 -7.66 -20.93 -25.44
CA CYS A 218 -8.78 -21.56 -24.72
C CYS A 218 -10.11 -20.96 -25.24
N THR A 219 -10.75 -21.41 -26.33
CA THR A 219 -11.38 -22.74 -26.59
C THR A 219 -11.53 -23.66 -25.41
#